data_AF-A0A7S0EQU9-F1
#
_entry.id   AF-A0A7S0EQU9-F1
#
_cell.length_a   1.000
_cell.length_b   1.000
_cell.length_c   1.000
_cell.angle_alpha   90.00
_cell.angle_beta   90.00
_cell.angle_gamma   90.00
#
_symmetry.space_group_name_H-M   'P 1'
#
loop_
_entity.id
_entity.type
_entity.pdbx_description
1 polymer ?
#
loop_
_entity_poly.entity_id
_entity_poly.type
_entity_poly.pdbx_seq_one_letter_code
_entity_poly.pdbx_strand_id
1 'polypeptide(L)'
;LKLATLLIEHVSEQLVEHRKELIKFAWNHLKSEDTQSKQCAYVNVCRFIQVYDTPPKIILQVYVALLRTFQPDARTLVKQALDILTPALPKRLPAGDHKYPTWIKWTKKIIVEEGHSLPQLIHIWQLVVRHPNLFFSSCAQFVPQMVNSLNRIGLSPNCSIENRKLAVELAQLIISWELQRCRGSAA
;
A
#
# COMPACT_ATOMS: atom_id res chain seq x y z
N LEU A 1 -5.26 -1.60 21.35
CA LEU A 1 -4.70 -1.72 19.97
C LEU A 1 -3.18 -1.60 19.91
N LYS A 2 -2.55 -0.56 20.49
CA LYS A 2 -1.07 -0.42 20.49
C LYS A 2 -0.35 -1.59 21.17
N LEU A 3 -0.74 -1.95 22.39
CA LEU A 3 -0.18 -3.11 23.10
C LEU A 3 -0.35 -4.42 22.31
N ALA A 4 -1.54 -4.69 21.80
CA ALA A 4 -1.79 -5.87 20.95
C ALA A 4 -0.90 -5.89 19.70
N THR A 5 -0.53 -4.73 19.16
CA THR A 5 0.37 -4.64 17.99
C THR A 5 1.80 -5.02 18.37
N LEU A 6 2.29 -4.51 19.51
CA LEU A 6 3.63 -4.84 20.04
C LEU A 6 3.73 -6.31 20.43
N LEU A 7 2.67 -6.88 21.01
CA LEU A 7 2.60 -8.29 21.36
C LEU A 7 2.70 -9.20 20.13
N ILE A 8 1.97 -8.87 19.04
CA ILE A 8 2.09 -9.60 17.77
C ILE A 8 3.49 -9.42 17.16
N GLU A 9 4.12 -8.26 17.31
CA GLU A 9 5.43 -7.97 16.72
C GLU A 9 6.58 -8.70 17.42
N HIS A 10 6.53 -8.83 18.75
CA HIS A 10 7.66 -9.34 19.52
C HIS A 10 7.44 -10.73 20.13
N VAL A 11 6.19 -11.19 20.26
CA VAL A 11 5.86 -12.41 21.02
C VAL A 11 4.87 -13.28 20.25
N SER A 12 4.92 -13.24 18.92
CA SER A 12 3.95 -13.92 18.06
C SER A 12 3.87 -15.42 18.26
N GLU A 13 5.00 -16.08 18.51
CA GLU A 13 5.05 -17.54 18.67
C GLU A 13 4.27 -18.01 19.90
N GLN A 14 4.30 -17.24 20.98
CA GLN A 14 3.57 -17.55 22.22
C GLN A 14 2.07 -17.23 22.12
N LEU A 15 1.68 -16.45 21.11
CA LEU A 15 0.31 -15.97 20.92
C LEU A 15 -0.44 -16.74 19.83
N VAL A 16 0.18 -17.77 19.23
CA VAL A 16 -0.42 -18.57 18.15
C VAL A 16 -1.75 -19.18 18.58
N GLU A 17 -1.85 -19.68 19.81
CA GLU A 17 -3.09 -20.26 20.36
C GLU A 17 -4.22 -19.23 20.47
N HIS A 18 -3.87 -17.96 20.71
CA HIS A 18 -4.79 -16.84 20.87
C HIS A 18 -5.01 -16.02 19.60
N ARG A 19 -4.55 -16.50 18.44
CA ARG A 19 -4.61 -15.74 17.18
C ARG A 19 -6.04 -15.37 16.77
N LYS A 20 -7.03 -16.21 17.13
CA LYS A 20 -8.45 -15.98 16.81
C LYS A 20 -9.01 -14.81 17.61
N GLU A 21 -8.69 -14.75 18.89
CA GLU A 21 -9.08 -13.67 19.79
C GLU A 21 -8.42 -12.36 19.38
N LEU A 22 -7.13 -12.40 19.04
CA LEU A 22 -6.38 -11.23 18.58
C LEU A 22 -6.98 -10.61 17.33
N ILE A 23 -7.23 -11.42 16.29
CA ILE A 23 -7.82 -10.90 15.06
C ILE A 23 -9.26 -10.43 15.28
N LYS A 24 -10.07 -11.15 16.08
CA LYS A 24 -11.45 -10.75 16.41
C LYS A 24 -11.47 -9.41 17.15
N PHE A 25 -10.55 -9.22 18.10
CA PHE A 25 -10.38 -7.96 18.82
C PHE A 25 -10.07 -6.81 17.87
N ALA A 26 -9.10 -6.98 16.97
CA ALA A 26 -8.76 -5.95 15.98
C ALA A 26 -9.92 -5.69 15.01
N TRP A 27 -10.59 -6.74 14.53
CA TRP A 27 -11.68 -6.65 13.56
C TRP A 27 -12.90 -5.90 14.09
N ASN A 28 -13.22 -6.06 15.38
CA ASN A 28 -14.29 -5.30 16.02
C ASN A 28 -14.05 -3.77 15.96
N HIS A 29 -12.79 -3.35 16.04
CA HIS A 29 -12.42 -1.93 15.99
C HIS A 29 -12.40 -1.37 14.56
N LEU A 30 -12.37 -2.20 13.51
CA LEU A 30 -12.50 -1.74 12.12
C LEU A 30 -13.87 -1.10 11.83
N LYS A 31 -14.89 -1.39 12.64
CA LYS A 31 -16.23 -0.80 12.55
C LYS A 31 -16.41 0.43 13.44
N SER A 32 -15.37 0.86 14.17
CA SER A 32 -15.45 2.02 15.03
C SER A 32 -15.77 3.29 14.23
N GLU A 33 -16.58 4.17 14.82
CA GLU A 33 -16.85 5.53 14.33
C GLU A 33 -15.66 6.46 14.57
N ASP A 34 -14.83 6.16 15.58
CA ASP A 34 -13.59 6.88 15.81
C ASP A 34 -12.54 6.53 14.74
N THR A 35 -12.18 7.53 13.94
CA THR A 35 -11.19 7.40 12.86
C THR A 35 -9.85 6.92 13.40
N GLN A 36 -9.40 7.43 14.55
CA GLN A 36 -8.09 7.07 15.08
C GLN A 36 -8.04 5.60 15.50
N SER A 37 -9.05 5.14 16.25
CA SER A 37 -9.22 3.74 16.64
C SER A 37 -9.30 2.82 15.42
N LYS A 38 -10.09 3.19 14.42
CA LYS A 38 -10.21 2.44 13.15
C LYS A 38 -8.86 2.30 12.44
N GLN A 39 -8.06 3.37 12.32
CA GLN A 39 -6.75 3.28 11.67
C GLN A 39 -5.73 2.50 12.50
N CYS A 40 -5.77 2.63 13.84
CA CYS A 40 -4.95 1.78 14.71
C CYS A 40 -5.29 0.29 14.55
N ALA A 41 -6.57 -0.03 14.32
CA ALA A 41 -7.01 -1.39 14.06
C ALA A 41 -6.47 -1.91 12.72
N TYR A 42 -6.45 -1.09 11.66
CA TYR A 42 -5.81 -1.46 10.40
C TYR A 42 -4.31 -1.75 10.57
N VAL A 43 -3.57 -0.94 11.32
CA VAL A 43 -2.14 -1.20 11.62
C VAL A 43 -1.98 -2.56 12.32
N ASN A 44 -2.82 -2.84 13.32
CA ASN A 44 -2.79 -4.11 14.04
C ASN A 44 -3.09 -5.32 13.12
N VAL A 45 -4.11 -5.19 12.25
CA VAL A 45 -4.45 -6.23 11.26
C VAL A 45 -3.32 -6.45 10.26
N CYS A 46 -2.66 -5.38 9.79
CA CYS A 46 -1.51 -5.52 8.89
C CYS A 46 -0.35 -6.26 9.56
N ARG A 47 -0.08 -5.97 10.84
CA ARG A 47 0.93 -6.69 11.62
C ARG A 47 0.53 -8.15 11.82
N PHE A 48 -0.75 -8.43 12.10
CA PHE A 48 -1.26 -9.80 12.16
C PHE A 48 -1.03 -10.57 10.86
N ILE A 49 -1.36 -9.96 9.71
CA ILE A 49 -1.17 -10.57 8.38
C ILE A 49 0.31 -10.85 8.07
N GLN A 50 1.20 -9.96 8.51
CA GLN A 50 2.63 -10.14 8.32
C GLN A 50 3.10 -11.44 9.00
N VAL A 51 2.64 -11.67 10.23
CA VAL A 51 3.16 -12.76 11.08
C VAL A 51 2.39 -14.07 10.91
N TYR A 52 1.05 -14.02 10.90
CA TYR A 52 0.21 -15.21 10.86
C TYR A 52 -0.39 -15.47 9.47
N ASP A 53 -0.62 -16.75 9.17
CA ASP A 53 -1.35 -17.15 7.98
C ASP A 53 -2.77 -16.59 7.99
N THR A 54 -3.08 -15.82 6.96
CA THR A 54 -4.37 -15.16 6.78
C THR A 54 -4.92 -15.50 5.39
N PRO A 55 -6.23 -15.78 5.24
CA PRO A 55 -6.81 -16.09 3.94
C PRO A 55 -6.57 -14.97 2.90
N PRO A 56 -6.15 -15.31 1.67
CA PRO A 56 -5.85 -14.32 0.61
C PRO A 56 -6.95 -13.27 0.38
N LYS A 57 -8.22 -13.68 0.46
CA LYS A 57 -9.37 -12.78 0.29
C LYS A 57 -9.38 -11.65 1.33
N ILE A 58 -9.05 -11.95 2.58
CA ILE A 58 -9.01 -10.96 3.67
C ILE A 58 -7.84 -10.00 3.48
N ILE A 59 -6.67 -10.53 3.14
CA ILE A 59 -5.47 -9.71 2.87
C ILE A 59 -5.76 -8.69 1.76
N LEU A 60 -6.37 -9.16 0.66
CA LEU A 60 -6.73 -8.29 -0.45
C LEU A 60 -7.77 -7.22 -0.06
N GLN A 61 -8.77 -7.58 0.73
CA GLN A 61 -9.78 -6.62 1.23
C GLN A 61 -9.15 -5.51 2.07
N VAL A 62 -8.27 -5.88 3.01
CA VAL A 62 -7.55 -4.90 3.86
C VAL A 62 -6.66 -4.00 3.00
N TYR A 63 -5.91 -4.58 2.06
CA TYR A 63 -5.07 -3.80 1.14
C TYR A 63 -5.88 -2.79 0.32
N VAL A 64 -6.97 -3.23 -0.31
CA VAL A 64 -7.84 -2.37 -1.12
C VAL A 64 -8.50 -1.28 -0.27
N ALA A 65 -8.92 -1.58 0.96
CA ALA A 65 -9.46 -0.59 1.89
C ALA A 65 -8.43 0.50 2.23
N LEU A 66 -7.19 0.12 2.51
CA LEU A 66 -6.09 1.06 2.78
C LEU A 66 -5.74 1.91 1.55
N LEU A 67 -5.78 1.34 0.34
CA LEU A 67 -5.59 2.10 -0.89
C LEU A 67 -6.66 3.17 -1.09
N ARG A 68 -7.87 2.98 -0.56
CA ARG A 68 -8.97 3.97 -0.66
C ARG A 68 -9.06 4.92 0.54
N THR A 69 -8.22 4.73 1.55
CA THR A 69 -8.24 5.54 2.78
C THR A 69 -7.20 6.65 2.66
N PHE A 70 -7.54 7.72 1.94
CA PHE A 70 -6.64 8.86 1.67
C PHE A 70 -6.96 10.12 2.49
N GLN A 71 -7.76 10.00 3.57
CA GLN A 71 -8.08 11.17 4.40
C GLN A 71 -6.81 11.73 5.07
N PRO A 72 -6.64 13.07 5.11
CA PRO A 72 -5.47 13.71 5.74
C PRO A 72 -5.22 13.27 7.18
N ASP A 73 -6.27 13.20 7.99
CA ASP A 73 -6.19 12.86 9.43
C ASP A 73 -5.76 11.41 9.69
N ALA A 74 -5.94 10.54 8.69
CA ALA A 74 -5.58 9.13 8.75
C ALA A 74 -4.18 8.85 8.16
N ARG A 75 -3.55 9.84 7.49
CA ARG A 75 -2.38 9.63 6.61
C ARG A 75 -1.23 8.92 7.30
N THR A 76 -0.90 9.27 8.54
CA THR A 76 0.24 8.69 9.27
C THR A 76 0.05 7.21 9.57
N LEU A 77 -1.12 6.84 10.09
CA LEU A 77 -1.45 5.46 10.44
C LEU A 77 -1.69 4.59 9.19
N VAL A 78 -2.34 5.13 8.16
CA VAL A 78 -2.53 4.42 6.88
C VAL A 78 -1.19 4.18 6.20
N LYS A 79 -0.30 5.19 6.20
CA LYS A 79 1.06 5.07 5.69
C LYS A 79 1.79 3.92 6.38
N GLN A 80 1.74 3.87 7.71
CA GLN A 80 2.34 2.81 8.53
C GLN A 80 1.73 1.44 8.22
N ALA A 81 0.39 1.32 8.15
CA ALA A 81 -0.28 0.07 7.84
C ALA A 81 0.15 -0.48 6.46
N LEU A 82 0.21 0.39 5.45
CA LEU A 82 0.71 0.05 4.12
C LEU A 82 2.18 -0.37 4.14
N ASP A 83 3.06 0.34 4.87
CA ASP A 83 4.49 -0.02 4.98
C ASP A 83 4.70 -1.40 5.62
N ILE A 84 3.78 -1.85 6.48
CA ILE A 84 3.80 -3.19 7.06
C ILE A 84 3.27 -4.23 6.06
N LEU A 85 2.15 -3.92 5.41
CA LEU A 85 1.44 -4.89 4.57
C LEU A 85 2.11 -5.11 3.22
N THR A 86 2.53 -4.04 2.54
CA THR A 86 3.01 -4.10 1.15
C THR A 86 4.20 -5.03 0.96
N PRO A 87 5.23 -5.04 1.82
CA PRO A 87 6.33 -6.02 1.73
C PRO A 87 5.90 -7.48 1.92
N ALA A 88 4.78 -7.72 2.61
CA ALA A 88 4.24 -9.07 2.81
C ALA A 88 3.42 -9.57 1.59
N LEU A 89 2.94 -8.67 0.72
CA LEU A 89 2.05 -9.01 -0.39
C LEU A 89 2.64 -10.01 -1.40
N PRO A 90 3.91 -9.92 -1.84
CA PRO A 90 4.45 -10.89 -2.81
C PRO A 90 4.41 -12.33 -2.30
N LYS A 91 4.69 -12.53 -1.00
CA LYS A 91 4.64 -13.84 -0.34
C LYS A 91 3.22 -14.30 -0.08
N ARG A 92 2.35 -13.39 0.38
CA ARG A 92 0.98 -13.70 0.84
C ARG A 92 -0.06 -13.76 -0.30
N LEU A 93 0.18 -13.03 -1.38
CA LEU A 93 -0.68 -12.93 -2.57
C LEU A 93 0.19 -13.09 -3.84
N PRO A 94 0.80 -14.26 -4.05
CA PRO A 94 1.59 -14.53 -5.24
C PRO A 94 0.73 -14.48 -6.50
N ALA A 95 1.37 -14.40 -7.66
CA ALA A 95 0.67 -14.29 -8.94
C ALA A 95 -0.15 -15.54 -9.31
N GLY A 96 0.24 -16.72 -8.79
CA GLY A 96 -0.30 -18.00 -9.24
C GLY A 96 -0.09 -18.16 -10.74
N ASP A 97 -1.12 -18.59 -11.46
CA ASP A 97 -1.09 -18.78 -12.92
C ASP A 97 -1.25 -17.48 -13.72
N HIS A 98 -1.45 -16.34 -13.05
CA HIS A 98 -1.65 -15.06 -13.72
C HIS A 98 -0.34 -14.34 -14.00
N LYS A 99 -0.29 -13.60 -15.12
CA LYS A 99 0.85 -12.74 -15.48
C LYS A 99 1.21 -11.72 -14.39
N TYR A 100 0.22 -11.23 -13.64
CA TYR A 100 0.42 -10.24 -12.58
C TYR A 100 -0.29 -10.66 -11.29
N PRO A 101 0.32 -10.41 -10.11
CA PRO A 101 -0.34 -10.58 -8.82
C PRO A 101 -1.65 -9.79 -8.70
N THR A 102 -2.60 -10.34 -7.96
CA THR A 102 -3.91 -9.72 -7.76
C THR A 102 -3.82 -8.33 -7.12
N TRP A 103 -2.88 -8.11 -6.19
CA TRP A 103 -2.68 -6.80 -5.57
C TRP A 103 -2.14 -5.74 -6.55
N ILE A 104 -1.30 -6.14 -7.53
CA ILE A 104 -0.88 -5.26 -8.63
C ILE A 104 -2.08 -4.88 -9.50
N LYS A 105 -2.90 -5.86 -9.89
CA LYS A 105 -4.11 -5.63 -10.70
C LYS A 105 -5.06 -4.64 -10.01
N TRP A 106 -5.31 -4.80 -8.71
CA TRP A 106 -6.16 -3.89 -7.95
C TRP A 106 -5.55 -2.49 -7.79
N THR A 107 -4.24 -2.39 -7.57
CA THR A 107 -3.57 -1.08 -7.51
C THR A 107 -3.75 -0.33 -8.83
N LYS A 108 -3.51 -0.99 -9.97
CA LYS A 108 -3.75 -0.42 -11.31
C LYS A 108 -5.22 -0.05 -11.51
N LYS A 109 -6.14 -0.94 -11.11
CA LYS A 109 -7.59 -0.73 -11.26
C LYS A 109 -8.03 0.55 -10.55
N ILE A 110 -7.63 0.76 -9.29
CA ILE A 110 -7.98 1.96 -8.52
C ILE A 110 -7.38 3.22 -9.16
N ILE A 111 -6.13 3.17 -9.67
CA ILE A 111 -5.54 4.32 -10.38
C ILE A 111 -6.39 4.69 -11.62
N VAL A 112 -6.91 3.71 -12.36
CA VAL A 112 -7.68 3.97 -13.58
C VAL A 112 -9.10 4.43 -13.26
N GLU A 113 -9.79 3.76 -12.33
CA GLU A 113 -11.20 4.05 -12.01
C GLU A 113 -11.36 5.30 -11.13
N GLU A 114 -10.46 5.49 -10.16
CA GLU A 114 -10.55 6.53 -9.14
C GLU A 114 -9.49 7.64 -9.34
N GLY A 115 -8.71 7.57 -10.42
CA GLY A 115 -7.64 8.52 -10.73
C GLY A 115 -8.09 9.93 -11.09
N HIS A 116 -9.39 10.18 -11.23
CA HIS A 116 -9.91 11.54 -11.36
C HIS A 116 -9.67 12.35 -10.06
N SER A 117 -9.65 11.69 -8.90
CA SER A 117 -9.36 12.30 -7.60
C SER A 117 -7.85 12.49 -7.40
N LEU A 118 -7.41 13.75 -7.31
CA LEU A 118 -6.00 14.08 -7.08
C LEU A 118 -5.47 13.56 -5.72
N PRO A 119 -6.20 13.68 -4.59
CA PRO A 119 -5.78 13.08 -3.32
C PRO A 119 -5.58 11.57 -3.39
N GLN A 120 -6.46 10.86 -4.12
CA GLN A 120 -6.37 9.41 -4.32
C GLN A 120 -5.12 9.04 -5.15
N LEU A 121 -4.81 9.79 -6.21
CA LEU A 121 -3.58 9.60 -6.99
C LEU A 121 -2.34 9.83 -6.12
N ILE A 122 -2.29 10.95 -5.38
CA ILE A 122 -1.17 11.27 -4.49
C ILE A 122 -0.93 10.13 -3.49
N HIS A 123 -2.00 9.62 -2.88
CA HIS A 123 -1.93 8.53 -1.91
C HIS A 123 -1.33 7.25 -2.50
N ILE A 124 -1.80 6.81 -3.67
CA ILE A 124 -1.29 5.59 -4.32
C ILE A 124 0.15 5.80 -4.80
N TRP A 125 0.47 6.95 -5.37
CA TRP A 125 1.83 7.22 -5.84
C TRP A 125 2.85 7.31 -4.71
N GLN A 126 2.47 7.85 -3.54
CA GLN A 126 3.30 7.77 -2.33
C GLN A 126 3.57 6.32 -1.91
N LEU A 127 2.64 5.39 -2.12
CA LEU A 127 2.90 3.97 -1.90
C LEU A 127 3.92 3.42 -2.90
N VAL A 128 3.71 3.68 -4.20
CA VAL A 128 4.58 3.15 -5.27
C VAL A 128 6.01 3.66 -5.14
N VAL A 129 6.19 4.94 -4.85
CA VAL A 129 7.51 5.57 -4.64
C VAL A 129 8.24 5.00 -3.40
N ARG A 130 7.51 4.63 -2.34
CA ARG A 130 8.09 4.03 -1.14
C ARG A 130 8.52 2.57 -1.34
N HIS A 131 7.85 1.84 -2.23
CA HIS A 131 8.08 0.41 -2.46
C HIS A 131 8.43 0.10 -3.93
N PRO A 132 9.37 0.80 -4.56
CA PRO A 132 9.55 0.80 -6.01
C PRO A 132 9.91 -0.59 -6.56
N ASN A 133 10.70 -1.36 -5.81
CA ASN A 133 11.15 -2.69 -6.20
C ASN A 133 9.98 -3.69 -6.34
N LEU A 134 8.94 -3.53 -5.52
CA LEU A 134 7.77 -4.43 -5.54
C LEU A 134 6.91 -4.22 -6.80
N PHE A 135 6.91 -2.99 -7.34
CA PHE A 135 6.15 -2.64 -8.54
C PHE A 135 6.97 -2.76 -9.83
N PHE A 136 8.30 -2.85 -9.75
CA PHE A 136 9.21 -2.84 -10.91
C PHE A 136 8.88 -3.94 -11.94
N SER A 137 8.61 -5.16 -11.50
CA SER A 137 8.25 -6.28 -12.40
C SER A 137 7.01 -6.00 -13.27
N SER A 138 6.16 -5.07 -12.82
CA SER A 138 4.93 -4.65 -13.50
C SER A 138 4.97 -3.16 -13.88
N CYS A 139 6.15 -2.53 -13.92
CA CYS A 139 6.31 -1.08 -14.11
C CYS A 139 5.60 -0.56 -15.37
N ALA A 140 5.66 -1.31 -16.48
CA ALA A 140 4.99 -0.97 -17.74
C ALA A 140 3.46 -0.79 -17.59
N GLN A 141 2.85 -1.37 -16.56
CA GLN A 141 1.42 -1.19 -16.27
C GLN A 141 1.09 0.17 -15.61
N PHE A 142 2.09 0.83 -15.02
CA PHE A 142 1.93 2.05 -14.23
C PHE A 142 2.51 3.28 -14.92
N VAL A 143 3.60 3.14 -15.67
CA VAL A 143 4.32 4.26 -16.30
C VAL A 143 3.40 5.23 -17.06
N PRO A 144 2.46 4.80 -17.92
CA PRO A 144 1.57 5.75 -18.62
C PRO A 144 0.77 6.64 -17.66
N GLN A 145 0.27 6.06 -16.56
CA GLN A 145 -0.50 6.80 -15.56
C GLN A 145 0.39 7.66 -14.66
N MET A 146 1.63 7.23 -14.40
CA MET A 146 2.60 8.04 -13.67
C MET A 146 2.94 9.31 -14.46
N VAL A 147 3.24 9.19 -15.76
CA VAL A 147 3.52 10.33 -16.64
C VAL A 147 2.33 11.30 -16.68
N ASN A 148 1.11 10.79 -16.86
CA ASN A 148 -0.10 11.62 -16.83
C ASN A 148 -0.29 12.33 -15.47
N SER A 149 0.10 11.69 -14.38
CA SER A 149 -0.02 12.25 -13.03
C SER A 149 1.01 13.34 -12.73
N LEU A 150 2.20 13.33 -13.36
CA LEU A 150 3.24 14.34 -13.13
C LEU A 150 2.72 15.76 -13.39
N ASN A 151 2.02 15.95 -14.51
CA ASN A 151 1.43 17.24 -14.87
C ASN A 151 0.41 17.71 -13.83
N ARG A 152 -0.43 16.78 -13.36
CA ARG A 152 -1.52 17.08 -12.41
C ARG A 152 -1.01 17.34 -11.00
N ILE A 153 0.03 16.63 -10.58
CA ILE A 153 0.58 16.72 -9.22
C ILE A 153 1.57 17.87 -9.11
N GLY A 154 2.50 18.03 -10.06
CA GLY A 154 3.65 18.92 -9.92
C GLY A 154 3.51 20.31 -10.56
N LEU A 155 2.71 20.45 -11.62
CA LEU A 155 2.69 21.66 -12.45
C LEU A 155 1.50 22.60 -12.19
N SER A 156 0.62 22.25 -11.24
CA SER A 156 -0.45 23.16 -10.83
C SER A 156 0.12 24.41 -10.13
N PRO A 157 -0.33 25.63 -10.47
CA PRO A 157 0.19 26.87 -9.87
C PRO A 157 0.03 26.90 -8.35
N ASN A 158 -1.02 26.29 -7.81
CA ASN A 158 -1.29 26.19 -6.36
C ASN A 158 -0.81 24.88 -5.74
N CYS A 159 0.14 24.19 -6.37
CA CYS A 159 0.67 22.92 -5.87
C CYS A 159 1.48 23.10 -4.58
N SER A 160 1.18 22.29 -3.57
CA SER A 160 1.94 22.25 -2.32
C SER A 160 3.36 21.74 -2.53
N ILE A 161 4.29 22.11 -1.64
CA ILE A 161 5.68 21.65 -1.69
C ILE A 161 5.76 20.11 -1.64
N GLU A 162 4.92 19.47 -0.83
CA GLU A 162 4.87 18.00 -0.73
C GLU A 162 4.47 17.34 -2.06
N ASN A 163 3.52 17.94 -2.78
CA ASN A 163 3.09 17.42 -4.08
C ASN A 163 4.18 17.62 -5.13
N ARG A 164 4.88 18.78 -5.15
CA ARG A 164 6.04 18.99 -6.02
C ARG A 164 7.13 17.96 -5.76
N LYS A 165 7.43 17.69 -4.48
CA LYS A 165 8.39 16.65 -4.09
C LYS A 165 7.97 15.28 -4.62
N LEU A 166 6.71 14.89 -4.45
CA LEU A 166 6.20 13.62 -4.97
C LEU A 166 6.31 13.55 -6.50
N ALA A 167 6.03 14.64 -7.22
CA ALA A 167 6.17 14.68 -8.68
C ALA A 167 7.63 14.45 -9.11
N VAL A 168 8.59 15.06 -8.41
CA VAL A 168 10.02 14.83 -8.67
C VAL A 168 10.42 13.39 -8.36
N GLU A 169 9.98 12.85 -7.22
CA GLU A 169 10.24 11.44 -6.85
C GLU A 169 9.64 10.47 -7.88
N LEU A 170 8.44 10.75 -8.39
CA LEU A 170 7.81 9.96 -9.45
C LEU A 170 8.60 10.03 -10.76
N ALA A 171 9.05 11.23 -11.17
CA ALA A 171 9.84 11.38 -12.38
C ALA A 171 11.18 10.62 -12.27
N GLN A 172 11.84 10.74 -11.12
CA GLN A 172 13.06 9.99 -10.81
C GLN A 172 12.81 8.47 -10.86
N LEU A 173 11.67 8.00 -10.34
CA LEU A 173 11.31 6.59 -10.35
C LEU A 173 11.12 6.06 -11.78
N ILE A 174 10.44 6.79 -12.65
CA ILE A 174 10.26 6.41 -14.06
C ILE A 174 11.62 6.23 -14.75
N ILE A 175 12.52 7.19 -14.57
CA ILE A 175 13.88 7.13 -15.13
C ILE A 175 14.64 5.93 -14.55
N SER A 176 14.55 5.71 -13.24
CA SER A 176 15.26 4.62 -12.56
C SER A 176 14.81 3.25 -13.06
N TRP A 177 13.50 3.07 -13.26
CA TRP A 177 12.95 1.85 -13.85
C TRP A 177 13.39 1.65 -15.30
N GLU A 178 13.43 2.71 -16.11
CA GLU A 178 13.87 2.58 -17.49
C GLU A 178 15.37 2.22 -17.58
N LEU A 179 16.21 2.87 -16.79
CA LEU A 179 17.64 2.52 -16.71
C LEU A 179 17.85 1.07 -16.27
N GLN A 180 17.08 0.59 -15.29
CA GLN A 180 17.15 -0.80 -14.83
C GLN A 180 16.73 -1.79 -15.93
N ARG A 181 15.73 -1.45 -16.74
CA ARG A 181 15.32 -2.26 -17.90
C ARG A 181 16.40 -2.29 -18.97
N CYS A 182 17.00 -1.15 -19.33
CA CYS A 182 18.09 -1.09 -20.30
C CYS A 182 19.30 -1.93 -19.87
N ARG A 183 19.65 -1.90 -18.57
CA ARG A 183 20.74 -2.74 -18.02
C ARG A 183 20.40 -4.23 -18.06
N GLY A 184 19.15 -4.60 -17.81
CA GLY A 184 18.70 -6.00 -17.88
C GLY A 184 18.59 -6.56 -19.30
N SER A 185 18.41 -5.72 -20.32
CA SER A 185 18.38 -6.13 -21.73
C SER A 185 19.77 -6.20 -22.38
N ALA A 186 20.80 -5.68 -21.72
CA ALA A 186 22.18 -5.66 -22.20
C ALA A 186 23.04 -6.82 -21.66
N ALA A 187 22.43 -7.75 -20.92
CA ALA A 187 23.01 -8.99 -20.42
C ALA A 187 22.27 -10.19 -21.01
#